data_AF-A0A2S7US04-F1
#
_entry.id   AF-A0A2S7US04-F1
#
_cell.length_a   1.000
_cell.length_b   1.000
_cell.length_c   1.000
_cell.angle_alpha   90.00
_cell.angle_beta   90.00
_cell.angle_gamma   90.00
#
_symmetry.space_group_name_H-M   'P 1'
#
loop_
_entity.id
_entity.type
_entity.pdbx_description
1 polymer ?
#
loop_
_entity_poly.entity_id
_entity_poly.type
_entity_poly.pdbx_seq_one_letter_code
_entity_poly.pdbx_strand_id
1 'polypeptide(L)'
;MNKFIGYLLFIATFAGVIFLTGYSEFFIDRFSLLLIFGMVFGVMFLSYGIHAFSAFKYISRPVTSQKEFFLAVSFFDHLSNTAIIAGILGTLLSQLAMLSNVTTTAEIYPATGASLVSFLYGYLVAKLIFEPLKQNVIRNAKIGNINGLIQLHIDQNNSLPNTFVLMGFAAIVGNFVILISSY
;
A
#
# COMPACT_ATOMS: atom_id res chain seq x y z
N MET A 1 22.53 -2.64 8.94
CA MET A 1 22.90 -3.50 7.80
C MET A 1 21.79 -4.46 7.38
N ASN A 2 21.09 -5.13 8.31
CA ASN A 2 20.15 -6.22 7.97
C ASN A 2 18.89 -5.81 7.18
N LYS A 3 18.44 -4.54 7.27
CA LYS A 3 17.22 -4.08 6.58
C LYS A 3 17.38 -3.97 5.06
N PHE A 4 18.53 -3.48 4.62
CA PHE A 4 18.84 -3.34 3.20
C PHE A 4 18.89 -4.71 2.51
N ILE A 5 19.45 -5.72 3.21
CA ILE A 5 19.45 -7.11 2.77
C ILE A 5 18.03 -7.66 2.62
N GLY A 6 17.14 -7.39 3.58
CA GLY A 6 15.73 -7.81 3.48
C GLY A 6 15.02 -7.19 2.27
N TYR A 7 15.19 -5.89 2.04
CA TYR A 7 14.65 -5.21 0.87
C TYR A 7 15.20 -5.76 -0.44
N LEU A 8 16.51 -5.97 -0.52
CA LEU A 8 17.17 -6.46 -1.71
C LEU A 8 16.73 -7.90 -2.03
N LEU A 9 16.60 -8.76 -1.02
CA LEU A 9 16.13 -10.13 -1.19
C LEU A 9 14.66 -10.19 -1.63
N PHE A 10 13.80 -9.33 -1.08
CA PHE A 10 12.41 -9.21 -1.52
C PHE A 10 12.34 -8.79 -2.99
N ILE A 11 13.02 -7.68 -3.35
CA ILE A 11 13.02 -7.15 -4.72
C ILE A 11 13.60 -8.18 -5.70
N ALA A 12 14.70 -8.86 -5.33
CA ALA A 12 15.32 -9.88 -6.17
C ALA A 12 14.39 -11.08 -6.39
N THR A 13 13.73 -11.58 -5.35
CA THR A 13 12.78 -12.69 -5.47
C THR A 13 11.57 -12.29 -6.31
N PHE A 14 11.02 -11.11 -6.04
CA PHE A 14 9.84 -10.61 -6.74
C PHE A 14 10.12 -10.34 -8.21
N ALA A 15 11.23 -9.65 -8.53
CA ALA A 15 11.68 -9.45 -9.89
C ALA A 15 11.98 -10.79 -10.58
N GLY A 16 12.64 -11.73 -9.88
CA GLY A 16 12.91 -13.07 -10.40
C GLY A 16 11.64 -13.80 -10.84
N VAL A 17 10.58 -13.76 -10.03
CA VAL A 17 9.27 -14.35 -10.40
C VAL A 17 8.70 -13.69 -11.65
N ILE A 18 8.75 -12.36 -11.76
CA ILE A 18 8.25 -11.63 -12.92
C ILE A 18 9.03 -11.99 -14.20
N PHE A 19 10.35 -12.07 -14.11
CA PHE A 19 11.20 -12.44 -15.25
C PHE A 19 10.98 -13.89 -15.68
N LEU A 20 10.88 -14.83 -14.73
CA LEU A 20 10.67 -16.25 -15.02
C LEU A 20 9.29 -16.54 -15.63
N THR A 21 8.29 -15.72 -15.32
CA THR A 21 6.92 -15.90 -15.81
C THR A 21 6.63 -15.16 -17.12
N GLY A 22 7.52 -14.27 -17.57
CA GLY A 22 7.32 -13.50 -18.80
C GLY A 22 6.28 -12.38 -18.69
N TYR A 23 5.69 -12.14 -17.52
CA TYR A 23 4.62 -11.15 -17.31
C TYR A 23 5.11 -9.70 -17.12
N SER A 24 6.31 -9.38 -17.57
CA SER A 24 6.92 -8.05 -17.36
C SER A 24 6.09 -6.89 -17.95
N GLU A 25 5.42 -7.13 -19.08
CA GLU A 25 4.57 -6.13 -19.74
C GLU A 25 3.25 -5.86 -19.00
N PHE A 26 2.71 -6.87 -18.30
CA PHE A 26 1.47 -6.75 -17.54
C PHE A 26 1.67 -6.06 -16.19
N PHE A 27 2.90 -6.09 -15.65
CA PHE A 27 3.18 -5.50 -14.36
C PHE A 27 3.22 -3.97 -14.45
N ILE A 28 3.91 -3.39 -15.43
CA ILE A 28 4.12 -1.94 -15.48
C ILE A 28 2.90 -1.21 -16.07
N ASP A 29 1.81 -1.18 -15.30
CA ASP A 29 0.66 -0.33 -15.60
C ASP A 29 0.89 1.10 -15.08
N ARG A 30 1.09 2.03 -16.01
CA ARG A 30 1.31 3.45 -15.73
C ARG A 30 0.12 4.07 -15.00
N PHE A 31 -1.11 3.63 -15.29
CA PHE A 31 -2.31 4.16 -14.66
C PHE A 31 -2.36 3.80 -13.17
N SER A 32 -2.17 2.53 -12.83
CA SER A 32 -2.12 2.03 -11.45
C SER A 32 -1.03 2.74 -10.63
N LEU A 33 0.18 2.88 -11.19
CA LEU A 33 1.29 3.57 -10.52
C LEU A 33 0.96 5.05 -10.26
N LEU A 34 0.45 5.75 -11.28
CA LEU A 34 0.08 7.16 -11.14
C LEU A 34 -1.02 7.35 -10.10
N LEU A 35 -2.02 6.46 -10.08
CA LEU A 35 -3.11 6.51 -9.11
C LEU A 35 -2.61 6.33 -7.68
N ILE A 36 -1.75 5.33 -7.44
CA ILE A 36 -1.27 5.02 -6.09
C ILE A 36 -0.35 6.12 -5.58
N PHE A 37 0.69 6.47 -6.35
CA PHE A 37 1.61 7.54 -5.93
C PHE A 37 0.89 8.89 -5.89
N GLY A 38 0.02 9.17 -6.87
CA GLY A 38 -0.76 10.40 -6.92
C GLY A 38 -1.67 10.58 -5.70
N MET A 39 -2.38 9.54 -5.27
CA MET A 39 -3.22 9.62 -4.07
C MET A 39 -2.42 9.66 -2.79
N VAL A 40 -1.34 8.87 -2.69
CA VAL A 40 -0.47 8.90 -1.50
C VAL A 40 0.17 10.28 -1.33
N PHE A 41 0.77 10.84 -2.37
CA PHE A 41 1.35 12.18 -2.33
C PHE A 41 0.27 13.26 -2.17
N GLY A 42 -0.87 13.12 -2.85
CA GLY A 42 -2.00 14.04 -2.74
C GLY A 42 -2.52 14.13 -1.30
N VAL A 43 -2.82 12.99 -0.66
CA VAL A 43 -3.24 12.93 0.75
C VAL A 43 -2.13 13.43 1.67
N MET A 44 -0.87 13.09 1.40
CA MET A 44 0.26 13.60 2.17
C MET A 44 0.27 15.14 2.21
N PHE A 45 0.13 15.79 1.06
CA PHE A 45 0.09 17.25 0.97
C PHE A 45 -1.19 17.84 1.55
N LEU A 46 -2.35 17.20 1.36
CA LEU A 46 -3.62 17.68 1.92
C LEU A 46 -3.66 17.60 3.44
N SER A 47 -3.16 16.51 4.02
CA SER A 47 -3.23 16.28 5.47
C SER A 47 -2.10 16.96 6.24
N TYR A 48 -0.90 17.06 5.67
CA TYR A 48 0.30 17.53 6.39
C TYR A 48 1.01 18.71 5.74
N GLY A 49 0.59 19.14 4.54
CA GLY A 49 1.20 20.26 3.82
C GLY A 49 2.72 20.10 3.69
N ILE A 50 3.45 21.21 3.90
CA ILE A 50 4.92 21.21 3.85
C ILE A 50 5.55 20.51 5.08
N HIS A 51 4.77 20.29 6.14
CA HIS A 51 5.24 19.61 7.35
C HIS A 51 5.36 18.10 7.17
N ALA A 52 4.85 17.54 6.06
CA ALA A 52 5.08 16.14 5.69
C ALA A 52 6.57 15.77 5.69
N PHE A 53 7.43 16.65 5.16
CA PHE A 53 8.88 16.42 5.11
C PHE A 53 9.53 16.37 6.50
N SER A 54 8.92 17.00 7.51
CA SER A 54 9.41 16.92 8.89
C SER A 54 9.27 15.51 9.46
N ALA A 55 8.22 14.77 9.09
CA ALA A 55 7.99 13.41 9.56
C ALA A 55 9.10 12.45 9.08
N PHE A 56 9.58 12.63 7.85
CA PHE A 56 10.68 11.84 7.28
C PHE A 56 11.99 12.01 8.04
N LYS A 57 12.23 13.16 8.68
CA LYS A 57 13.43 13.41 9.47
C LYS A 57 13.57 12.45 10.65
N TYR A 58 12.45 12.01 11.23
CA TYR A 58 12.40 11.12 12.39
C TYR A 58 12.68 9.65 12.03
N ILE A 59 12.77 9.29 10.75
CA ILE A 59 13.22 7.97 10.31
C ILE A 59 14.68 7.71 10.73
N SER A 60 15.51 8.75 10.73
CA SER A 60 16.96 8.63 10.96
C SER A 60 17.43 9.34 12.23
N ARG A 61 16.61 10.23 12.80
CA ARG A 61 16.94 10.96 14.03
C ARG A 61 16.19 10.36 15.23
N PRO A 62 16.78 10.40 16.43
CA PRO A 62 16.10 9.94 17.63
C PRO A 62 14.89 10.84 17.92
N VAL A 63 13.77 10.21 18.25
CA VAL A 63 12.55 10.92 18.67
C VAL A 63 12.57 11.05 20.18
N THR A 64 12.56 12.30 20.67
CA THR A 64 12.70 12.62 22.09
C THR A 64 11.39 13.03 22.74
N SER A 65 10.42 13.54 21.96
CA SER A 65 9.12 13.97 22.47
C SER A 65 8.00 12.99 22.12
N GLN A 66 7.05 12.78 23.04
CA GLN A 66 5.84 12.00 22.79
C GLN A 66 5.00 12.56 21.62
N LYS A 67 4.93 13.88 21.50
CA LYS A 67 4.18 14.53 20.42
C LYS A 67 4.80 14.26 19.05
N GLU A 68 6.13 14.30 18.97
CA GLU A 68 6.88 13.99 17.74
C GLU A 68 6.73 12.53 17.34
N PHE A 69 6.74 11.63 18.33
CA PHE A 69 6.52 10.20 18.12
C PHE A 69 5.14 9.94 17.55
N PHE A 70 4.10 10.47 18.19
CA PHE A 70 2.73 10.28 17.72
C PHE A 70 2.53 10.87 16.32
N LEU A 71 3.06 12.07 16.05
CA LEU A 71 2.97 12.69 14.73
C LEU A 71 3.64 11.83 13.65
N ALA A 72 4.87 11.37 13.89
CA ALA A 72 5.61 10.59 12.89
C ALA A 72 5.02 9.20 12.67
N VAL A 73 4.61 8.51 13.73
CA VAL A 73 3.97 7.19 13.63
C VAL A 73 2.62 7.29 12.92
N SER A 74 1.76 8.24 13.33
CA SER A 74 0.47 8.50 12.69
C SER A 74 0.64 8.90 11.22
N PHE A 75 1.63 9.70 10.89
CA PHE A 75 1.95 10.08 9.51
C PHE A 75 2.22 8.85 8.61
N PHE A 76 3.17 8.00 8.99
CA PHE A 76 3.49 6.81 8.17
C PHE A 76 2.36 5.80 8.14
N ASP A 77 1.60 5.71 9.22
CA ASP A 77 0.43 4.85 9.28
C ASP A 77 -0.67 5.32 8.32
N HIS A 78 -0.97 6.62 8.30
CA HIS A 78 -1.89 7.22 7.32
C HIS A 78 -1.44 6.95 5.89
N LEU A 79 -0.15 7.12 5.57
CA LEU A 79 0.35 6.84 4.22
C LEU A 79 0.24 5.35 3.83
N SER A 80 0.49 4.45 4.79
CA SER A 80 0.31 3.00 4.61
C SER A 80 -1.16 2.67 4.29
N ASN A 81 -2.09 3.21 5.07
CA ASN A 81 -3.52 3.00 4.87
C ASN A 81 -4.01 3.63 3.56
N THR A 82 -3.55 4.83 3.22
CA THR A 82 -3.89 5.49 1.95
C THR A 82 -3.39 4.69 0.76
N ALA A 83 -2.19 4.11 0.81
CA ALA A 83 -1.68 3.27 -0.28
C ALA A 83 -2.55 2.02 -0.50
N ILE A 84 -3.03 1.39 0.58
CA ILE A 84 -3.98 0.26 0.49
C ILE A 84 -5.31 0.71 -0.14
N ILE A 85 -5.88 1.80 0.38
CA ILE A 85 -7.14 2.35 -0.14
C ILE A 85 -6.99 2.71 -1.63
N ALA A 86 -5.83 3.23 -2.02
CA ALA A 86 -5.53 3.53 -3.42
C ALA A 86 -5.49 2.28 -4.29
N GLY A 87 -4.90 1.19 -3.81
CA GLY A 87 -4.95 -0.09 -4.52
C GLY A 87 -6.39 -0.61 -4.69
N ILE A 88 -7.21 -0.50 -3.65
CA ILE A 88 -8.64 -0.88 -3.72
C ILE A 88 -9.39 0.01 -4.72
N LEU A 89 -9.16 1.32 -4.72
CA LEU A 89 -9.77 2.24 -5.67
C LEU A 89 -9.32 1.97 -7.11
N GLY A 90 -8.04 1.71 -7.34
CA GLY A 90 -7.52 1.33 -8.66
C GLY A 90 -8.14 0.04 -9.18
N THR A 91 -8.38 -0.91 -8.28
CA THR A 91 -9.12 -2.15 -8.60
C THR A 91 -10.53 -1.83 -9.08
N LEU A 92 -11.28 -1.02 -8.33
CA LEU A 92 -12.66 -0.65 -8.66
C LEU A 92 -12.74 0.13 -9.98
N LEU A 93 -11.80 1.04 -10.24
CA LEU A 93 -11.75 1.78 -11.50
C LEU A 93 -11.45 0.86 -12.69
N SER A 94 -10.55 -0.11 -12.52
CA SER A 94 -10.23 -1.08 -13.57
C SER A 94 -11.44 -1.99 -13.86
N GLN A 95 -12.18 -2.40 -12.82
CA GLN A 95 -13.44 -3.15 -12.99
C GLN A 95 -14.54 -2.30 -13.62
N LEU A 96 -14.64 -1.01 -13.29
CA LEU A 96 -15.57 -0.10 -13.93
C LEU A 96 -15.27 0.06 -15.42
N ALA A 97 -13.99 0.16 -15.78
CA ALA A 97 -13.57 0.18 -17.19
C ALA A 97 -13.97 -1.10 -17.92
N MET A 98 -13.86 -2.26 -17.26
CA MET A 98 -14.34 -3.54 -17.79
C MET A 98 -15.86 -3.49 -18.08
N LEU A 99 -16.66 -2.99 -17.15
CA LEU A 99 -18.12 -2.86 -17.31
C LEU A 99 -18.52 -1.86 -18.41
N SER A 100 -17.66 -0.89 -18.74
CA SER A 100 -17.95 0.10 -19.77
C SER A 100 -17.78 -0.42 -21.21
N ASN A 101 -16.99 -1.48 -21.42
CA ASN A 101 -16.62 -2.01 -22.73
C ASN A 101 -16.84 -3.53 -22.84
N VAL A 102 -17.98 -4.06 -22.38
CA VAL A 102 -18.24 -5.52 -22.36
C VAL A 102 -18.65 -6.06 -23.74
N THR A 103 -18.03 -5.61 -24.83
CA THR A 103 -18.40 -6.05 -26.18
C THR A 103 -17.63 -7.28 -26.63
N THR A 104 -16.40 -7.49 -26.14
CA THR A 104 -15.57 -8.65 -26.50
C THR A 104 -14.73 -9.19 -25.35
N THR A 105 -14.48 -10.50 -25.32
CA THR A 105 -13.67 -11.18 -24.28
C THR A 105 -12.21 -10.73 -24.26
N ALA A 106 -11.72 -10.19 -25.38
CA ALA A 106 -10.37 -9.61 -25.50
C ALA A 106 -10.18 -8.34 -24.64
N GLU A 107 -11.27 -7.65 -24.29
CA GLU A 107 -11.26 -6.41 -23.48
C GLU A 107 -11.32 -6.72 -21.97
N ILE A 108 -11.80 -7.91 -21.59
CA ILE A 108 -12.02 -8.33 -20.19
C ILE A 108 -10.70 -8.67 -19.48
N TYR A 109 -9.80 -9.40 -20.15
CA TYR A 109 -8.56 -9.87 -19.52
C TYR A 109 -7.57 -8.75 -19.16
N PRO A 110 -7.32 -7.73 -20.02
CA PRO A 110 -6.45 -6.62 -19.67
C PRO A 110 -6.98 -5.80 -18.48
N ALA A 111 -8.28 -5.53 -18.42
CA ALA A 111 -8.91 -4.78 -17.34
C ALA A 111 -8.87 -5.55 -16.00
N THR A 112 -9.06 -6.87 -16.05
CA THR A 112 -8.92 -7.74 -14.87
C THR A 112 -7.48 -7.76 -14.37
N GLY A 113 -6.50 -7.89 -15.27
CA GLY A 113 -5.07 -7.83 -14.93
C GLY A 113 -4.70 -6.50 -14.25
N ALA A 114 -5.15 -5.37 -14.81
CA ALA A 114 -4.93 -4.05 -14.21
C ALA A 114 -5.51 -3.94 -12.80
N SER A 115 -6.68 -4.55 -12.54
CA SER A 115 -7.29 -4.55 -11.21
C SER A 115 -6.44 -5.27 -10.15
N LEU A 116 -5.87 -6.43 -10.50
CA LEU A 116 -5.02 -7.21 -9.61
C LEU A 116 -3.69 -6.49 -9.35
N VAL A 117 -3.10 -5.89 -10.39
CA VAL A 117 -1.86 -5.14 -10.30
C VAL A 117 -2.04 -3.88 -9.45
N SER A 118 -3.16 -3.16 -9.60
CA SER A 118 -3.53 -2.02 -8.75
C SER A 118 -3.57 -2.39 -7.26
N PHE A 119 -4.30 -3.46 -6.92
CA PHE A 119 -4.38 -3.93 -5.54
C PHE A 119 -2.99 -4.31 -5.00
N LEU A 120 -2.25 -5.08 -5.78
CA LEU A 120 -0.91 -5.55 -5.42
C LEU A 120 0.03 -4.37 -5.17
N TYR A 121 0.05 -3.36 -6.04
CA TYR A 121 0.87 -2.17 -5.86
C TYR A 121 0.50 -1.37 -4.62
N GLY A 122 -0.79 -1.19 -4.33
CA GLY A 122 -1.21 -0.52 -3.11
C GLY A 122 -0.72 -1.24 -1.86
N TYR A 123 -0.86 -2.57 -1.83
CA TYR A 123 -0.39 -3.40 -0.73
C TYR A 123 1.14 -3.40 -0.59
N LEU A 124 1.88 -3.55 -1.70
CA LEU A 124 3.34 -3.56 -1.70
C LEU A 124 3.91 -2.22 -1.23
N VAL A 125 3.37 -1.10 -1.73
CA VAL A 125 3.78 0.24 -1.28
C VAL A 125 3.52 0.41 0.22
N ALA A 126 2.34 0.01 0.71
CA ALA A 126 2.02 0.10 2.13
C ALA A 126 2.97 -0.73 3.00
N LYS A 127 3.13 -2.03 2.70
CA LYS A 127 3.84 -2.97 3.56
C LYS A 127 5.36 -2.98 3.38
N LEU A 128 5.86 -2.60 2.21
CA LEU A 128 7.31 -2.53 1.97
C LEU A 128 7.85 -1.13 2.20
N ILE A 129 7.10 -0.07 1.89
CA ILE A 129 7.63 1.28 2.01
C ILE A 129 7.21 1.89 3.34
N PHE A 130 5.91 2.10 3.57
CA PHE A 130 5.47 2.92 4.71
C PHE A 130 5.52 2.19 6.06
N GLU A 131 5.13 0.92 6.09
CA GLU A 131 5.14 0.13 7.34
C GLU A 131 6.54 0.01 7.94
N PRO A 132 7.61 -0.34 7.19
CA PRO A 132 8.95 -0.43 7.78
C PRO A 132 9.54 0.94 8.13
N LEU A 133 9.12 2.01 7.46
CA LEU A 133 9.47 3.38 7.84
C LEU A 133 8.85 3.76 9.19
N LYS A 134 7.57 3.42 9.42
CA LYS A 134 6.92 3.54 10.74
C LYS A 134 7.71 2.77 11.81
N GLN A 135 8.09 1.53 11.52
CA GLN A 135 8.88 0.71 12.44
C GLN A 135 10.28 1.30 12.72
N ASN A 136 10.88 2.02 11.77
CA ASN A 136 12.14 2.76 12.01
C ASN A 136 11.95 3.87 13.04
N VAL A 137 10.88 4.67 12.91
CA VAL A 137 10.55 5.73 13.87
C VAL A 137 10.35 5.14 15.27
N ILE A 138 9.59 4.03 15.36
CA ILE A 138 9.33 3.36 16.63
C ILE A 138 10.63 2.90 17.30
N ARG A 139 11.51 2.27 16.54
CA ARG A 139 12.81 1.79 17.05
C ARG A 139 13.75 2.92 17.47
N ASN A 140 13.66 4.08 16.84
CA ASN A 140 14.50 5.24 17.15
C ASN A 140 13.93 6.11 18.28
N ALA A 141 12.75 5.79 18.80
CA ALA A 141 12.16 6.49 19.93
C ALA A 141 12.99 6.26 21.19
N LYS A 142 13.36 7.34 21.89
CA LYS A 142 14.06 7.31 23.18
C LYS A 142 13.16 7.82 24.30
N ILE A 143 11.90 7.37 24.30
CA ILE A 143 10.86 7.87 25.19
C ILE A 143 10.66 6.83 26.30
N GLY A 144 10.41 7.27 27.54
CA GLY A 144 9.96 6.37 28.60
C GLY A 144 8.57 5.81 28.29
N ASN A 145 8.37 4.51 28.51
CA ASN A 145 7.11 3.80 28.24
C ASN A 145 6.64 3.79 26.76
N ILE A 146 7.54 3.41 25.85
CA ILE A 146 7.20 3.20 24.42
C ILE A 146 6.08 2.17 24.25
N ASN A 147 6.06 1.10 25.07
CA ASN A 147 5.08 0.03 24.96
C ASN A 147 3.64 0.53 25.17
N GLY A 148 3.42 1.42 26.14
CA GLY A 148 2.10 2.04 26.34
C GLY A 148 1.68 2.96 25.19
N LEU A 149 2.62 3.70 24.59
CA LEU A 149 2.34 4.57 23.44
C LEU A 149 2.02 3.76 22.17
N ILE A 150 2.71 2.64 21.97
CA ILE A 150 2.42 1.71 20.87
C ILE A 150 1.04 1.07 21.09
N GLN A 151 0.72 0.61 22.29
CA GLN A 151 -0.61 0.04 22.59
C GLN A 151 -1.73 1.05 22.31
N LEU A 152 -1.61 2.28 22.80
CA LEU A 152 -2.60 3.34 22.51
C LEU A 152 -2.77 3.59 21.01
N HIS A 153 -1.68 3.58 20.24
CA HIS A 153 -1.76 3.74 18.79
C HIS A 153 -2.37 2.52 18.09
N ILE A 154 -2.04 1.30 18.52
CA ILE A 154 -2.61 0.06 18.00
C ILE A 154 -4.11 0.00 18.29
N ASP A 155 -4.52 0.30 19.52
CA ASP A 155 -5.93 0.29 19.93
C ASP A 155 -6.77 1.33 19.17
N GLN A 156 -6.18 2.48 18.82
CA GLN A 156 -6.83 3.49 17.98
C GLN A 156 -6.94 3.09 16.49
N ASN A 157 -6.11 2.16 16.00
CA ASN A 157 -5.95 1.90 14.57
C ASN A 157 -6.37 0.49 14.10
N ASN A 158 -6.68 -0.43 15.03
CA ASN A 158 -6.86 -1.85 14.72
C ASN A 158 -8.19 -2.28 14.09
N SER A 159 -9.13 -1.39 13.77
CA SER A 159 -10.50 -1.83 13.43
C SER A 159 -10.89 -1.85 11.95
N LEU A 160 -10.15 -1.18 11.05
CA LEU A 160 -10.65 -0.95 9.68
C LEU A 160 -9.76 -1.56 8.57
N PRO A 161 -8.43 -1.36 8.51
CA PRO A 161 -7.67 -1.65 7.29
C PRO A 161 -7.64 -3.14 6.90
N ASN A 162 -7.44 -4.04 7.86
CA ASN A 162 -7.27 -5.47 7.55
C ASN A 162 -8.57 -6.15 7.07
N THR A 163 -9.71 -5.78 7.65
CA THR A 163 -11.02 -6.30 7.23
C THR A 163 -11.38 -5.81 5.84
N PHE A 164 -11.13 -4.53 5.53
CA PHE A 164 -11.37 -3.98 4.19
C PHE A 164 -10.45 -4.59 3.13
N VAL A 165 -9.19 -4.89 3.46
CA VAL A 165 -8.26 -5.60 2.57
C VAL A 165 -8.76 -7.01 2.26
N LEU A 166 -9.20 -7.75 3.29
CA LEU A 166 -9.75 -9.10 3.14
C LEU A 166 -11.05 -9.09 2.30
N MET A 167 -11.95 -8.13 2.55
CA MET A 167 -13.18 -7.97 1.78
C MET A 167 -12.92 -7.57 0.33
N GLY A 168 -11.98 -6.63 0.10
CA GLY A 168 -11.57 -6.22 -1.24
C GLY A 168 -10.97 -7.38 -2.05
N PHE A 169 -10.07 -8.15 -1.43
CA PHE A 169 -9.50 -9.34 -2.06
C PHE A 169 -10.57 -10.40 -2.36
N ALA A 170 -11.46 -10.68 -1.40
CA ALA A 170 -12.56 -11.62 -1.59
C ALA A 170 -13.51 -11.20 -2.72
N ALA A 171 -13.80 -9.90 -2.86
CA ALA A 171 -14.65 -9.39 -3.95
C ALA A 171 -13.99 -9.54 -5.33
N ILE A 172 -12.67 -9.32 -5.43
CA ILE A 172 -11.93 -9.49 -6.68
C ILE A 172 -11.91 -10.97 -7.10
N VAL A 173 -11.56 -11.86 -6.17
CA VAL A 173 -11.53 -13.31 -6.43
C VAL A 173 -12.92 -13.85 -6.72
N GLY A 174 -13.94 -13.42 -5.98
CA GLY A 174 -15.34 -13.81 -6.20
C GLY A 174 -15.83 -13.44 -7.60
N ASN A 175 -15.57 -12.20 -8.05
CA ASN A 175 -15.90 -11.78 -9.40
C ASN A 175 -15.17 -12.61 -10.47
N PHE A 176 -13.90 -12.96 -10.25
CA PHE A 176 -13.13 -13.79 -11.16
C PHE A 176 -13.69 -15.21 -11.29
N VAL A 177 -14.09 -15.84 -10.17
CA VAL A 177 -14.68 -17.18 -10.16
C VAL A 177 -16.04 -17.20 -10.87
N ILE A 178 -16.89 -16.19 -10.63
CA ILE A 178 -18.20 -16.08 -11.28
C ILE A 178 -18.04 -15.89 -12.79
N LEU A 179 -17.07 -15.07 -13.21
CA LEU A 179 -16.79 -14.84 -14.63
C LEU A 179 -16.36 -16.13 -15.32
N ILE A 180 -15.46 -16.92 -14.73
CA ILE A 180 -15.02 -18.21 -15.30
C ILE A 180 -16.14 -19.25 -15.31
N SER A 181 -16.97 -19.29 -14.27
CA SER A 181 -18.11 -20.22 -14.18
C SER A 181 -19.23 -19.94 -15.19
N SER A 182 -19.24 -18.76 -15.81
CA SER A 182 -20.28 -18.33 -16.76
C SER A 182 -19.90 -18.59 -18.22
N TYR A 183 -18.71 -19.16 -18.47
CA TYR A 183 -18.21 -19.65 -19.76
C TYR A 183 -18.02 -21.17 -19.71
#